data_AF-A0A661V6Y6-F1
#
_entry.id   AF-A0A661V6Y6-F1
#
_cell.length_a   1.000
_cell.length_b   1.000
_cell.length_c   1.000
_cell.angle_alpha   90.00
_cell.angle_beta   90.00
_cell.angle_gamma   90.00
#
_symmetry.space_group_name_H-M   'P 1'
#
loop_
_entity.id
_entity.type
_entity.pdbx_description
1 polymer ?
#
loop_
_entity_poly.entity_id
_entity_poly.type
_entity_poly.pdbx_seq_one_letter_code
_entity_poly.pdbx_strand_id
1 'polypeptide(L)' 'IQSLADDSLTVRTPQGPRLVMVTEETRVLRVAEGRKEEEASLEDLQRGMGVAVFGSFGDDGRTLTAKTVVILPAPR' A
#
# COMPACT_ATOMS: atom_id res chain seq x y z
N ILE A 1 6.46 -2.77 2.40
CA ILE A 1 5.93 -3.92 1.64
C ILE A 1 6.87 -5.10 1.87
N GLN A 2 6.33 -6.24 2.29
CA GLN A 2 7.09 -7.48 2.54
C GLN A 2 7.12 -8.36 1.29
N SER A 3 5.97 -8.54 0.63
CA SER A 3 5.83 -9.28 -0.63
C SER A 3 4.75 -8.66 -1.50
N LEU A 4 4.81 -8.94 -2.80
CA LEU A 4 3.82 -8.56 -3.81
C LEU A 4 3.43 -9.82 -4.61
N ALA A 5 2.17 -9.84 -5.02
CA ALA A 5 1.58 -10.69 -6.05
C ALA A 5 0.73 -9.77 -6.95
N ASP A 6 0.13 -10.33 -8.01
CA ASP A 6 -0.58 -9.55 -9.03
C ASP A 6 -1.74 -8.72 -8.47
N ASP A 7 -2.49 -9.28 -7.52
CA ASP A 7 -3.71 -8.69 -6.94
C ASP A 7 -3.57 -8.37 -5.45
N SER A 8 -2.38 -8.54 -4.88
CA SER A 8 -2.20 -8.44 -3.44
C SER A 8 -0.80 -8.05 -2.99
N LEU A 9 -0.75 -7.40 -1.83
CA LEU A 9 0.47 -6.97 -1.15
C LEU A 9 0.44 -7.50 0.28
N THR A 10 1.57 -8.00 0.77
CA THR A 10 1.74 -8.18 2.22
C THR A 10 2.50 -6.99 2.79
N VAL A 11 1.90 -6.28 3.73
CA VAL A 11 2.49 -5.10 4.38
C VAL A 11 2.80 -5.42 5.84
N ARG A 12 4.06 -5.23 6.24
CA ARG A 12 4.45 -5.32 7.66
C ARG A 12 3.92 -4.09 8.40
N THR A 13 3.08 -4.30 9.40
CA THR A 13 2.64 -3.25 10.34
C THR A 13 3.15 -3.54 11.76
N PRO A 14 3.11 -2.57 12.68
CA PRO A 14 3.46 -2.80 14.08
C PRO A 14 2.62 -3.89 14.77
N GLN A 15 1.40 -4.15 14.27
CA GLN A 15 0.49 -5.19 14.79
C GLN A 15 0.70 -6.55 14.12
N GLY A 16 1.66 -6.66 13.19
CA GLY A 16 1.94 -7.85 12.41
C GLY A 16 1.74 -7.65 10.90
N PRO A 17 2.04 -8.66 10.07
CA PRO A 17 1.77 -8.60 8.64
C PRO A 17 0.28 -8.50 8.34
N ARG A 18 -0.09 -7.69 7.35
CA ARG A 18 -1.45 -7.56 6.82
C ARG A 18 -1.46 -7.92 5.34
N LEU A 19 -2.45 -8.71 4.93
CA LEU A 19 -2.75 -8.96 3.52
C LEU A 19 -3.61 -7.79 3.02
N VAL A 20 -3.17 -7.18 1.94
CA VAL A 20 -3.85 -6.08 1.27
C VAL A 20 -4.24 -6.54 -0.12
N MET A 21 -5.53 -6.50 -0.43
CA MET A 21 -6.03 -6.74 -1.78
C MET A 21 -6.02 -5.44 -2.55
N VAL A 22 -5.52 -5.48 -3.78
CA VAL A 22 -5.55 -4.35 -4.72
C VAL A 22 -6.35 -4.75 -5.96
N THR A 23 -6.97 -3.76 -6.58
CA THR A 23 -7.78 -3.91 -7.80
C THR A 23 -7.41 -2.83 -8.78
N GLU A 24 -7.92 -2.90 -10.01
CA GLU A 24 -7.78 -1.85 -11.01
C GLU A 24 -8.37 -0.49 -10.55
N GLU A 25 -9.28 -0.51 -9.58
CA GLU A 25 -9.88 0.70 -8.99
C GLU A 25 -9.02 1.30 -7.86
N THR A 26 -7.96 0.59 -7.43
CA THR A 26 -7.09 1.07 -6.36
C THR A 26 -6.22 2.22 -6.85
N ARG A 27 -6.40 3.39 -6.25
CA ARG A 27 -5.57 4.56 -6.56
C ARG A 27 -4.20 4.44 -5.90
N VAL A 28 -3.13 4.74 -6.63
CA VAL A 28 -1.78 4.78 -6.06
C VAL A 28 -1.25 6.22 -6.13
N LEU A 29 -0.74 6.69 -5.00
CA LEU A 29 -0.15 8.01 -4.85
C LEU A 29 1.27 7.87 -4.31
N ARG A 30 2.13 8.82 -4.64
CA ARG A 30 3.47 8.96 -4.06
C ARG A 30 3.59 10.30 -3.38
N VAL A 31 4.15 10.29 -2.16
CA VAL A 31 4.52 11.54 -1.49
C VAL A 31 5.90 11.97 -2.00
N ALA A 32 5.91 13.05 -2.79
CA ALA A 32 7.11 13.68 -3.31
C ALA A 32 7.73 14.67 -2.30
N GLU A 33 8.88 15.25 -2.67
CA GLU A 33 9.51 16.32 -1.90
C GLU A 33 8.53 17.49 -1.67
N GLY A 34 8.54 18.06 -0.46
CA GLY A 34 7.59 19.10 -0.08
C GLY A 34 6.20 18.59 0.35
N ARG A 35 6.02 17.28 0.55
CA ARG A 35 4.75 16.64 0.98
C ARG A 35 3.60 16.79 -0.03
N LYS A 36 3.93 16.91 -1.31
CA LYS A 36 2.94 16.89 -2.38
C LYS A 36 2.63 15.44 -2.77
N GLU A 37 1.37 15.13 -2.98
CA GLU A 37 0.94 13.84 -3.53
C GLU A 37 0.95 13.91 -5.06
N GLU A 38 1.57 12.90 -5.68
CA GLU A 38 1.62 12.72 -7.13
C GLU A 38 1.02 11.36 -7.50
N GLU A 39 0.45 11.25 -8.69
CA GLU A 39 -0.11 10.00 -9.19
C GLU A 39 1.01 8.99 -9.46
N ALA A 40 0.76 7.73 -9.10
CA ALA A 40 1.66 6.61 -9.26
C ALA A 40 0.85 5.38 -9.71
N SER A 41 1.53 4.27 -10.00
CA SER A 41 0.88 3.02 -10.40
C SER A 41 1.17 1.89 -9.40
N LEU A 42 0.41 0.79 -9.51
CA LEU A 42 0.72 -0.43 -8.77
C LEU A 42 2.09 -1.02 -9.16
N GLU A 43 2.54 -0.79 -10.39
CA GLU A 43 3.85 -1.25 -10.90
C GLU A 43 5.02 -0.52 -10.24
N ASP A 44 4.79 0.69 -9.71
CA ASP A 44 5.80 1.42 -8.93
C ASP A 44 6.07 0.79 -7.55
N LEU A 45 5.20 -0.11 -7.08
CA LEU A 45 5.31 -0.72 -5.76
C LEU A 45 6.38 -1.82 -5.76
N GLN A 46 7.30 -1.75 -4.81
CA GLN A 46 8.37 -2.73 -4.68
C GLN A 46 8.55 -3.20 -3.24
N ARG A 47 9.12 -4.40 -3.10
CA ARG A 47 9.51 -4.94 -1.78
C ARG A 47 10.44 -3.95 -1.08
N GLY A 48 10.24 -3.77 0.22
CA GLY A 48 10.99 -2.83 1.05
C GLY A 48 10.39 -1.42 1.13
N MET A 49 9.53 -0.99 0.19
CA MET A 49 8.95 0.36 0.23
C MET A 49 8.02 0.57 1.42
N GLY A 50 8.05 1.76 2.01
CA GLY A 50 7.07 2.20 3.01
C GLY A 50 5.78 2.61 2.31
N VAL A 51 4.64 2.11 2.79
CA VAL A 51 3.32 2.49 2.25
C VAL A 51 2.33 2.72 3.39
N ALA A 52 1.42 3.67 3.18
CA ALA A 52 0.16 3.77 3.93
C ALA A 52 -0.97 3.26 3.04
N VAL A 53 -1.83 2.40 3.57
CA VAL A 53 -2.96 1.83 2.82
C VAL A 53 -4.25 2.26 3.49
N PHE A 54 -5.14 2.86 2.71
CA PHE A 54 -6.47 3.26 3.12
C PHE A 54 -7.49 2.42 2.39
N GLY A 55 -8.44 1.87 3.15
CA GLY A 55 -9.38 0.89 2.61
C GLY A 55 -10.35 0.40 3.66
N SER A 56 -10.99 -0.72 3.35
CA SER A 56 -11.96 -1.38 4.23
C SER A 56 -11.42 -2.75 4.62
N PHE A 57 -11.44 -3.05 5.92
CA PHE A 57 -11.13 -4.40 6.38
C PHE A 57 -12.26 -5.35 5.99
N GLY A 58 -11.90 -6.57 5.61
CA GLY A 58 -12.86 -7.66 5.47
C GLY A 58 -13.33 -8.17 6.83
N ASP A 59 -14.30 -9.09 6.81
CA ASP A 59 -14.94 -9.64 8.01
C ASP A 59 -13.94 -10.37 8.93
N ASP A 60 -12.80 -10.82 8.39
CA ASP A 60 -11.72 -11.46 9.13
C ASP A 60 -10.88 -10.48 9.98
N GLY A 61 -11.08 -9.16 9.80
CA GLY A 61 -10.30 -8.10 10.44
C GLY A 61 -8.80 -8.14 10.12
N ARG A 62 -8.40 -8.89 9.09
CA ARG A 62 -7.01 -9.19 8.73
C ARG A 62 -6.67 -8.85 7.29
N THR A 63 -7.62 -9.03 6.41
CA THR A 63 -7.55 -8.66 5.00
C THR A 63 -8.05 -7.23 4.84
N LEU A 64 -7.31 -6.42 4.10
CA LEU A 64 -7.67 -5.03 3.80
C LEU A 64 -7.87 -4.89 2.29
N THR A 65 -9.07 -4.52 1.85
CA THR A 65 -9.30 -4.14 0.45
C THR A 65 -8.91 -2.67 0.29
N ALA A 66 -7.85 -2.41 -0.48
CA ALA A 66 -7.34 -1.08 -0.68
C ALA A 66 -8.27 -0.24 -1.56
N LYS A 67 -8.47 1.02 -1.17
CA LYS A 67 -9.03 2.07 -2.03
C LYS A 67 -7.92 3.00 -2.51
N THR A 68 -6.97 3.29 -1.62
CA THR A 68 -5.81 4.12 -1.90
C THR A 68 -4.56 3.52 -1.26
N VAL A 69 -3.47 3.44 -2.03
CA VAL A 69 -2.13 3.12 -1.54
C VAL A 69 -1.25 4.36 -1.70
N VAL A 70 -0.62 4.80 -0.62
CA VAL A 70 0.28 5.96 -0.61
C VAL A 70 1.71 5.47 -0.37
N ILE A 71 2.59 5.66 -1.34
CA ILE A 71 4.03 5.40 -1.22
C ILE A 71 4.64 6.51 -0.37
N LEU A 72 5.24 6.12 0.74
CA LEU A 72 5.88 7.01 1.69
C LEU A 72 7.35 7.21 1.31
N PRO A 73 7.94 8.37 1.64
CA PRO A 73 9.37 8.58 1.49
C PRO A 73 10.13 7.56 2.34
N ALA A 74 11.29 7.13 1.87
CA ALA A 74 12.16 6.27 2.67
C ALA A 74 12.51 7.00 3.99
N PRO A 75 12.49 6.30 5.15
CA PRO A 75 13.03 6.87 6.37
C PRO A 75 14.51 7.23 6.14
N ARG A 76 14.89 8.44 6.54
CA ARG A 76 16.29 8.89 6.55
C ARG A 76 17.08 8.20 7.65
#